data_AF-A0A126SXH3-F1
#
_entry.id   AF-A0A126SXH3-F1
#
_cell.length_a   1.000
_cell.length_b   1.000
_cell.length_c   1.000
_cell.angle_alpha   90.00
_cell.angle_beta   90.00
_cell.angle_gamma   90.00
#
_symmetry.space_group_name_H-M   'P 1'
#
loop_
_entity.id
_entity.type
_entity.pdbx_description
1 polymer ?
#
loop_
_entity_poly.entity_id
_entity_poly.type
_entity_poly.pdbx_seq_one_letter_code
_entity_poly.pdbx_strand_id
1 'polypeptide(L)'
;MNQPPHAKLGILCLFALLLSSVAQAAEPAQDDRLGRLFFTPERRQALDRQRLSNIQEAQSLEGATLSLDGVVQRSSGKSTIWINGRAQDAYDAAGAGVSARLTPRDPGVAQIVPGEEAPTRLKVGEEINRATGERNDRLGGGLVKTPNHRR
;
A
#
# COMPACT_ATOMS: atom_id res chain seq x y z
N MET A 1 70.83 41.65 6.66
CA MET A 1 69.92 42.59 5.98
C MET A 1 68.91 41.75 5.18
N ASN A 2 67.90 41.17 5.85
CA ASN A 2 66.95 40.22 5.25
C ASN A 2 65.50 40.63 5.58
N GLN A 3 64.64 40.53 4.56
CA GLN A 3 63.24 40.96 4.49
C GLN A 3 62.28 40.32 5.52
N PRO A 4 61.13 40.95 5.84
CA PRO A 4 60.17 40.45 6.82
C PRO A 4 59.16 39.42 6.25
N PRO A 5 58.76 38.38 7.00
CA PRO A 5 57.80 37.38 6.56
C PRO A 5 56.36 37.71 7.03
N HIS A 6 55.76 38.81 6.57
CA HIS A 6 54.35 39.13 6.92
C HIS A 6 53.32 38.72 5.87
N ALA A 7 53.75 38.28 4.68
CA ALA A 7 52.84 37.95 3.58
C ALA A 7 52.05 36.64 3.75
N LYS A 8 52.44 35.75 4.69
CA LYS A 8 51.82 34.42 4.84
C LYS A 8 50.69 34.37 5.88
N LEU A 9 50.66 35.29 6.86
CA LEU A 9 49.63 35.31 7.90
C LEU A 9 48.30 35.89 7.41
N GLY A 10 48.32 36.90 6.54
CA GLY A 10 47.10 37.53 6.01
C GLY A 10 46.29 36.62 5.08
N ILE A 11 46.97 35.75 4.33
CA ILE A 11 46.34 34.81 3.39
C ILE A 11 45.63 33.67 4.14
N LEU A 12 46.14 33.24 5.30
CA LEU A 12 45.56 32.17 6.09
C LEU A 12 44.25 32.61 6.80
N CYS A 13 44.18 33.85 7.29
CA CYS A 13 42.96 34.40 7.89
C CYS A 13 41.85 34.69 6.86
N LEU A 14 42.20 35.08 5.64
CA LEU A 14 41.24 35.26 4.54
C LEU A 14 40.64 33.95 4.06
N PHE A 15 41.41 32.85 4.07
CA PHE A 15 40.89 31.52 3.75
C PHE A 15 39.96 30.98 4.85
N ALA A 16 40.27 31.20 6.13
CA ALA A 16 39.43 30.75 7.25
C ALA A 16 38.07 31.46 7.31
N LEU A 17 37.99 32.73 6.91
CA LEU A 17 36.73 33.48 6.83
C LEU A 17 35.89 33.10 5.59
N LEU A 18 36.52 32.64 4.51
CA LEU A 18 35.81 32.20 3.29
C LEU A 18 35.19 30.80 3.41
N LEU A 19 35.68 29.93 4.29
CA LEU A 19 35.08 28.61 4.52
C LEU A 19 33.87 28.62 5.48
N SER A 20 33.65 29.70 6.24
CA SER A 20 32.58 29.77 7.24
C SER A 20 31.22 30.22 6.68
N SER A 21 31.14 30.64 5.41
CA SER A 21 29.92 31.21 4.82
C SER A 21 29.05 30.24 4.02
N VAL A 22 29.39 28.94 3.92
CA VAL A 22 28.64 27.97 3.10
C VAL A 22 27.70 27.07 3.93
N ALA A 23 27.58 27.31 5.24
CA ALA A 23 26.49 26.74 6.04
C ALA A 23 25.18 27.52 5.82
N GLN A 24 24.79 27.73 4.55
CA GLN A 24 23.43 28.12 4.23
C GLN A 24 22.57 26.89 4.58
N ALA A 25 21.85 26.97 5.69
CA ALA A 25 20.75 26.07 5.97
C ALA A 25 19.80 26.13 4.77
N ALA A 26 19.83 25.10 3.94
CA ALA A 26 18.84 24.87 2.91
C ALA A 26 17.53 24.57 3.64
N GLU A 27 16.75 25.62 3.89
CA GLU A 27 15.32 25.52 4.17
C GLU A 27 14.71 24.63 3.06
N PRO A 28 14.12 23.47 3.39
CA PRO A 28 13.40 22.71 2.38
C PRO A 28 12.18 23.54 1.98
N ALA A 29 12.27 24.15 0.80
CA ALA A 29 11.15 24.79 0.14
C ALA A 29 9.93 23.89 0.24
N GLN A 30 8.92 24.34 1.00
CA GLN A 30 7.64 23.68 1.12
C GLN A 30 6.93 23.83 -0.23
N ASP A 31 7.21 22.89 -1.13
CA ASP A 31 6.48 22.77 -2.39
C ASP A 31 5.10 22.18 -2.05
N ASP A 32 4.16 23.11 -1.94
CA ASP A 32 2.73 22.95 -1.69
C ASP A 32 2.00 22.33 -2.90
N ARG A 33 2.63 21.37 -3.56
CA ARG A 33 2.09 20.68 -4.73
C ARG A 33 1.79 19.23 -4.36
N LEU A 34 0.55 19.05 -3.88
CA LEU A 34 -0.21 17.80 -3.80
C LEU A 34 0.44 16.64 -4.58
N GLY A 35 1.26 15.86 -3.88
CA GLY A 35 2.04 14.77 -4.48
C GLY A 35 2.91 14.03 -3.47
N ARG A 36 3.24 14.66 -2.33
CA ARG A 36 4.00 14.05 -1.23
C ARG A 36 3.27 14.24 0.10
N LEU A 37 2.61 13.18 0.57
CA LEU A 37 1.78 13.19 1.80
C LEU A 37 2.60 13.20 3.12
N PHE A 38 3.93 13.10 3.05
CA PHE A 38 4.81 13.06 4.22
C PHE A 38 5.99 14.02 4.07
N PHE A 39 5.92 15.14 4.80
CA PHE A 39 6.88 16.25 4.71
C PHE A 39 8.18 16.03 5.51
N THR A 40 8.26 14.98 6.36
CA THR A 40 9.50 14.64 7.09
C THR A 40 9.99 13.23 6.76
N PRO A 41 11.32 13.01 6.67
CA PRO A 41 11.88 11.68 6.39
C PRO A 41 11.58 10.66 7.51
N GLU A 42 11.47 11.10 8.76
CA GLU A 42 11.18 10.24 9.92
C GLU A 42 9.78 9.63 9.83
N ARG A 43 8.77 10.44 9.46
CA ARG A 43 7.38 9.97 9.27
C ARG A 43 7.28 8.91 8.18
N ARG A 44 8.10 9.03 7.13
CA ARG A 44 8.17 8.08 6.03
C ARG A 44 8.75 6.75 6.50
N GLN A 45 9.89 6.78 7.20
CA GLN A 45 10.50 5.57 7.75
C GLN A 45 9.59 4.85 8.75
N ALA A 46 8.84 5.59 9.57
CA ALA A 46 7.87 5.00 10.48
C ALA A 46 6.77 4.24 9.71
N LEU A 47 6.21 4.85 8.66
CA LEU A 47 5.19 4.23 7.83
C LEU A 47 5.73 3.03 7.02
N ASP A 48 6.96 3.11 6.54
CA ASP A 48 7.60 1.99 5.83
C ASP A 48 7.82 0.79 6.76
N ARG A 49 8.24 1.01 8.02
CA ARG A 49 8.31 -0.05 9.05
C ARG A 49 6.94 -0.63 9.37
N GLN A 50 5.90 0.20 9.44
CA GLN A 50 4.52 -0.25 9.65
C GLN A 50 4.00 -1.07 8.46
N ARG A 51 4.34 -0.71 7.22
CA ARG A 51 3.98 -1.52 6.05
C ARG A 51 4.63 -2.89 6.10
N LEU A 52 5.91 -2.98 6.43
CA LEU A 52 6.62 -4.26 6.49
C LEU A 52 6.08 -5.19 7.59
N SER A 53 5.66 -4.65 8.73
CA SER A 53 5.04 -5.43 9.81
C SER A 53 3.62 -5.86 9.45
N ASN A 54 2.79 -4.94 8.93
CA ASN A 54 1.42 -5.25 8.52
C ASN A 54 1.38 -6.26 7.36
N ILE A 55 2.32 -6.24 6.41
CA ILE A 55 2.39 -7.26 5.35
C ILE A 55 2.59 -8.67 5.92
N GLN A 56 3.36 -8.82 7.00
CA GLN A 56 3.57 -10.11 7.65
C GLN A 56 2.33 -10.54 8.44
N GLU A 57 1.71 -9.61 9.16
CA GLU A 57 0.45 -9.86 9.87
C GLU A 57 -0.74 -10.04 8.94
N ALA A 58 -0.70 -9.55 7.70
CA ALA A 58 -1.74 -9.66 6.67
C ALA A 58 -1.69 -10.98 5.87
N GLN A 59 -0.80 -11.90 6.25
CA GLN A 59 -0.70 -13.21 5.62
C GLN A 59 -1.67 -14.23 6.26
N SER A 60 -1.80 -14.44 7.56
CA SER A 60 -2.75 -15.47 8.08
C SER A 60 -4.26 -15.11 7.98
N LEU A 61 -4.98 -15.62 6.98
CA LEU A 61 -6.45 -15.48 6.92
C LEU A 61 -7.11 -16.52 7.84
N GLU A 62 -7.21 -16.19 9.14
CA GLU A 62 -7.82 -17.04 10.17
C GLU A 62 -9.28 -16.63 10.40
N GLY A 63 -10.22 -17.59 10.38
CA GLY A 63 -11.63 -17.31 10.71
C GLY A 63 -12.65 -18.21 10.01
N ALA A 64 -13.71 -18.62 10.71
CA ALA A 64 -14.74 -19.52 10.17
C ALA A 64 -15.51 -18.96 8.96
N THR A 65 -15.40 -17.65 8.70
CA THR A 65 -16.16 -16.97 7.66
C THR A 65 -15.25 -16.28 6.65
N LEU A 66 -15.62 -16.34 5.37
CA LEU A 66 -14.92 -15.68 4.27
C LEU A 66 -15.86 -14.65 3.62
N SER A 67 -15.44 -13.38 3.61
CA SER A 67 -16.08 -12.28 2.92
C SER A 67 -15.21 -11.80 1.77
N LEU A 68 -15.80 -11.63 0.58
CA LEU A 68 -15.14 -10.96 -0.53
C LEU A 68 -15.54 -9.48 -0.51
N ASP A 69 -14.69 -8.64 0.06
CA ASP A 69 -15.05 -7.23 0.29
C ASP A 69 -14.87 -6.38 -0.96
N GLY A 70 -13.93 -6.74 -1.85
CA GLY A 70 -13.69 -5.96 -3.05
C GLY A 70 -12.59 -6.49 -3.95
N VAL A 71 -12.57 -5.95 -5.16
CA VAL A 71 -11.57 -6.27 -6.18
C VAL A 71 -11.09 -4.97 -6.81
N VAL A 72 -9.77 -4.80 -6.89
CA VAL A 72 -9.13 -3.70 -7.59
C VAL A 72 -8.31 -4.25 -8.74
N GLN A 73 -8.69 -3.92 -9.97
CA GLN A 73 -7.94 -4.28 -11.18
C GLN A 73 -7.19 -3.05 -11.70
N ARG A 74 -5.86 -3.17 -11.82
CA ARG A 74 -5.00 -2.13 -12.36
C ARG A 74 -4.90 -2.28 -13.87
N SER A 75 -4.75 -1.16 -14.60
CA SER A 75 -4.54 -1.17 -16.06
C SER A 75 -3.29 -1.94 -16.49
N SER A 76 -2.31 -2.11 -15.59
CA SER A 76 -1.13 -2.95 -15.79
C SER A 76 -1.41 -4.47 -15.75
N GLY A 77 -2.67 -4.88 -15.56
CA GLY A 77 -3.08 -6.29 -15.49
C GLY A 77 -2.96 -6.92 -14.09
N LYS A 78 -2.24 -6.27 -13.16
CA LYS A 78 -2.19 -6.72 -11.77
C LYS A 78 -3.51 -6.45 -11.05
N SER A 79 -3.94 -7.37 -10.20
CA SER A 79 -5.15 -7.21 -9.40
C SER A 79 -4.93 -7.56 -7.94
N THR A 80 -5.67 -6.88 -7.08
CA THR A 80 -5.66 -7.05 -5.63
C THR A 80 -7.08 -7.33 -5.17
N ILE A 81 -7.27 -8.40 -4.42
CA ILE A 81 -8.55 -8.91 -3.93
C ILE A 81 -8.58 -8.71 -2.43
N TRP A 82 -9.66 -8.14 -1.90
CA TRP A 82 -9.83 -7.94 -0.47
C TRP A 82 -10.71 -9.05 0.09
N ILE A 83 -10.14 -9.86 0.99
CA ILE A 83 -10.81 -10.98 1.65
C ILE A 83 -10.74 -10.74 3.14
N ASN A 84 -11.86 -10.72 3.85
CA ASN A 84 -11.94 -10.42 5.28
C ASN A 84 -11.17 -9.13 5.69
N GLY A 85 -11.26 -8.09 4.87
CA GLY A 85 -10.58 -6.81 5.07
C GLY A 85 -9.08 -6.84 4.77
N ARG A 86 -8.54 -7.92 4.21
CA ARG A 86 -7.10 -8.07 3.94
C ARG A 86 -6.84 -8.14 2.45
N ALA A 87 -5.89 -7.32 2.00
CA ALA A 87 -5.48 -7.26 0.62
C ALA A 87 -4.63 -8.49 0.25
N GLN A 88 -5.07 -9.24 -0.76
CA GLN A 88 -4.41 -10.38 -1.34
C GLN A 88 -4.07 -10.09 -2.79
N ASP A 89 -2.84 -10.36 -3.22
CA ASP A 89 -2.50 -10.26 -4.63
C ASP A 89 -3.10 -11.45 -5.37
N ALA A 90 -3.85 -11.20 -6.43
CA ALA A 90 -4.60 -12.25 -7.16
C ALA A 90 -3.69 -13.30 -7.84
N TYR A 91 -2.38 -13.00 -7.93
CA TYR A 91 -1.38 -13.87 -8.53
C TYR A 91 -0.46 -14.54 -7.48
N ASP A 92 -0.29 -13.93 -6.31
CA ASP A 92 0.60 -14.42 -5.25
C ASP A 92 -0.21 -14.93 -4.06
N ALA A 93 -0.78 -16.11 -4.26
CA ALA A 93 -1.61 -16.84 -3.31
C ALA A 93 -0.85 -17.56 -2.18
N ALA A 94 0.48 -17.68 -2.31
CA ALA A 94 1.26 -18.61 -1.49
C ALA A 94 1.51 -18.11 -0.06
N GLY A 95 1.43 -16.81 0.19
CA GLY A 95 1.76 -16.22 1.49
C GLY A 95 0.66 -16.34 2.54
N ALA A 96 -0.62 -16.36 2.12
CA ALA A 96 -1.73 -16.12 3.03
C ALA A 96 -2.57 -17.36 3.42
N GLY A 97 -2.19 -18.53 2.89
CA GLY A 97 -3.00 -19.75 3.04
C GLY A 97 -4.36 -19.66 2.35
N VAL A 98 -4.61 -18.64 1.51
CA VAL A 98 -5.84 -18.50 0.72
C VAL A 98 -5.46 -17.94 -0.66
N SER A 99 -5.72 -18.71 -1.70
CA SER A 99 -5.61 -18.21 -3.08
C SER A 99 -6.92 -17.57 -3.50
N ALA A 100 -6.87 -16.45 -4.21
CA ALA A 100 -8.06 -15.90 -4.84
C ALA A 100 -7.77 -15.55 -6.30
N ARG A 101 -8.62 -16.06 -7.19
CA ARG A 101 -8.50 -15.85 -8.63
C ARG A 101 -9.74 -15.18 -9.17
N LEU A 102 -9.53 -14.05 -9.84
CA LEU A 102 -10.61 -13.36 -10.54
C LEU A 102 -11.07 -14.16 -11.75
N THR A 103 -12.39 -14.15 -11.99
CA THR A 103 -12.94 -14.67 -13.23
C THR A 103 -12.86 -13.56 -14.29
N PRO A 104 -12.11 -13.72 -15.40
CA PRO A 104 -11.96 -12.64 -16.39
C PRO A 104 -13.27 -12.17 -17.02
N ARG A 105 -14.25 -13.08 -17.11
CA ARG A 105 -15.58 -12.82 -17.67
C ARG A 105 -16.52 -12.11 -16.68
N ASP A 106 -16.16 -12.10 -15.40
CA ASP A 106 -16.98 -11.60 -14.30
C ASP A 106 -16.07 -11.04 -13.19
N PRO A 107 -15.59 -9.79 -13.32
CA PRO A 107 -14.61 -9.20 -12.40
C PRO A 107 -15.17 -8.97 -10.99
N GLY A 108 -16.50 -9.04 -10.83
CA GLY A 108 -17.16 -9.01 -9.52
C GLY A 108 -17.14 -10.35 -8.79
N VAL A 109 -16.51 -11.38 -9.36
CA VAL A 109 -16.45 -12.73 -8.78
C VAL A 109 -15.02 -13.24 -8.66
N ALA A 110 -14.69 -13.72 -7.47
CA ALA A 110 -13.46 -14.44 -7.19
C ALA A 110 -13.74 -15.91 -6.86
N GLN A 111 -12.87 -16.79 -7.34
CA GLN A 111 -12.73 -18.14 -6.79
C GLN A 111 -11.69 -18.08 -5.67
N ILE A 112 -12.12 -18.37 -4.45
CA ILE A 112 -11.30 -18.38 -3.25
C ILE A 112 -10.99 -19.84 -2.91
N VAL A 113 -9.72 -20.20 -2.78
CA VAL A 113 -9.25 -21.53 -2.34
C VAL A 113 -8.53 -21.35 -1.01
N PRO A 114 -9.18 -21.66 0.12
CA PRO A 114 -8.57 -21.59 1.44
C PRO A 114 -7.73 -22.85 1.69
N GLY A 115 -6.41 -22.72 1.61
CA GLY A 115 -5.47 -23.81 1.87
C GLY A 115 -5.72 -25.00 0.93
N GLU A 116 -6.12 -26.13 1.52
CA GLU A 116 -6.43 -27.39 0.83
C GLU A 116 -7.94 -27.65 0.65
N GLU A 117 -8.81 -26.70 1.03
CA GLU A 117 -10.26 -26.82 0.86
C GLU A 117 -10.69 -26.65 -0.61
N ALA A 118 -11.91 -27.08 -0.91
CA ALA A 118 -12.48 -26.95 -2.25
C ALA A 118 -12.62 -25.45 -2.66
N PRO A 119 -12.33 -25.11 -3.93
CA PRO A 119 -12.52 -23.75 -4.44
C PRO A 119 -13.97 -23.28 -4.28
N THR A 120 -14.14 -22.12 -3.64
CA THR A 120 -15.45 -21.51 -3.42
C THR A 120 -15.60 -20.24 -4.24
N ARG A 121 -16.68 -20.15 -5.01
CA ARG A 121 -17.02 -18.95 -5.78
C ARG A 121 -17.76 -17.95 -4.89
N LEU A 122 -17.27 -16.71 -4.79
CA LEU A 122 -17.88 -15.61 -4.03
C LEU A 122 -18.00 -14.36 -4.91
N LYS A 123 -19.13 -13.65 -4.80
CA LYS A 123 -19.29 -12.30 -5.39
C LYS A 123 -18.81 -11.23 -4.42
N VAL A 124 -18.40 -10.08 -4.96
CA VAL A 124 -18.09 -8.91 -4.13
C VAL A 124 -19.31 -8.54 -3.29
N GLY A 125 -19.12 -8.41 -1.99
CA GLY A 125 -20.16 -8.19 -1.00
C GLY A 125 -20.76 -9.46 -0.40
N GLU A 126 -20.47 -10.64 -0.96
CA GLU A 126 -20.90 -11.92 -0.37
C GLU A 126 -19.93 -12.40 0.71
N GLU A 127 -20.54 -13.08 1.67
CA GLU A 127 -19.90 -13.73 2.80
C GLU A 127 -20.37 -15.20 2.86
N ILE A 128 -19.47 -16.12 3.19
CA ILE A 128 -19.78 -17.53 3.39
C ILE A 128 -19.13 -18.07 4.65
N ASN A 129 -19.91 -18.76 5.47
CA ASN A 129 -19.39 -19.54 6.59
C ASN A 129 -18.79 -20.84 6.06
N ARG A 130 -17.49 -21.06 6.28
CA ARG A 130 -16.75 -22.24 5.81
C ARG A 130 -17.22 -23.53 6.46
N ALA A 131 -17.67 -23.47 7.72
CA ALA A 131 -18.09 -24.65 8.47
C ALA A 131 -19.51 -25.11 8.09
N THR A 132 -20.42 -24.17 7.80
CA THR A 132 -21.84 -24.49 7.53
C THR A 132 -22.22 -24.36 6.05
N GLY A 133 -21.42 -23.66 5.25
CA GLY A 133 -21.75 -23.31 3.86
C GLY A 133 -22.81 -22.22 3.71
N GLU A 134 -23.27 -21.62 4.81
CA GLU A 134 -24.27 -20.55 4.80
C GLU A 134 -23.71 -19.30 4.12
N ARG A 135 -24.51 -18.69 3.22
CA ARG A 135 -24.12 -17.52 2.42
C ARG A 135 -24.96 -16.30 2.79
N ASN A 136 -24.32 -15.12 2.81
CA ASN A 136 -24.96 -13.84 3.08
C ASN A 136 -24.49 -12.80 2.04
N ASP A 137 -25.39 -11.97 1.53
CA ASP A 137 -25.09 -10.92 0.54
C ASP A 137 -24.95 -9.51 1.14
N ARG A 138 -25.06 -9.40 2.47
CA ARG A 138 -24.99 -8.15 3.27
C ARG A 138 -26.07 -7.11 2.93
N LEU A 139 -27.06 -7.48 2.12
CA LEU A 139 -28.20 -6.61 1.78
C LEU A 139 -29.40 -6.83 2.68
N GLY A 140 -29.42 -7.88 3.50
CA GLY A 140 -30.51 -8.17 4.42
C GLY A 140 -31.86 -8.39 3.72
N GLY A 141 -31.84 -8.90 2.48
CA GLY A 141 -33.02 -9.05 1.62
C GLY A 141 -33.36 -7.82 0.76
N GLY A 142 -32.57 -6.75 0.84
CA GLY A 142 -32.66 -5.59 -0.05
C GLY A 142 -32.17 -5.88 -1.47
N LEU A 143 -32.59 -5.07 -2.44
CA LEU A 143 -32.17 -5.19 -3.84
C LEU A 143 -31.69 -3.85 -4.38
N VAL A 144 -30.46 -3.82 -4.90
CA VAL A 144 -29.92 -2.66 -5.62
C VAL A 144 -30.32 -2.78 -7.08
N LYS A 145 -31.09 -1.81 -7.58
CA LYS A 145 -31.43 -1.68 -9.01
C LYS A 145 -30.72 -0.46 -9.59
N THR A 146 -30.00 -0.65 -10.68
CA THR A 146 -29.50 0.47 -11.47
C THR A 146 -30.63 1.03 -12.35
N PRO A 147 -30.81 2.36 -12.41
CA PRO A 147 -31.80 2.95 -13.30
C PRO A 147 -31.43 2.62 -14.76
N ASN A 148 -32.40 2.17 -15.53
CA ASN A 148 -32.21 1.83 -16.93
C ASN A 148 -31.94 3.13 -17.72
N HIS A 149 -30.68 3.41 -18.06
CA HIS A 149 -30.36 4.51 -18.95
C HIS A 149 -30.69 4.09 -20.38
N ARG A 150 -31.87 4.48 -20.88
CA ARG A 150 -32.14 4.47 -22.32
C ARG A 150 -31.25 5.55 -22.96
N ARG A 151 -30.30 5.10 -23.80
CA ARG A 151 -29.61 5.95 -24.76
C ARG A 151 -30.56 6.41 -25.85
#